data_AF-A0A519WQ15-F1
#
_entry.id   AF-A0A519WQ15-F1
#
_cell.length_a   1.000
_cell.length_b   1.000
_cell.length_c   1.000
_cell.angle_alpha   90.00
_cell.angle_beta   90.00
_cell.angle_gamma   90.00
#
_symmetry.space_group_name_H-M   'P 1'
#
loop_
_entity.id
_entity.type
_entity.pdbx_description
1 polymer ?
#
loop_
_entity_poly.entity_id
_entity_poly.type
_entity_poly.pdbx_seq_one_letter_code
_entity_poly.pdbx_strand_id
1 'polypeptide(L)' 'IYIPAFEYCTDNAAMIAMAGHFKYMNQGFVGQDVAPLSRMEF' A
#
# COMPACT_ATOMS: atom_id res chain seq x y z
N ILE A 1 23.30 1.64 -0.50
CA ILE A 1 22.37 0.50 -0.33
C ILE A 1 21.62 0.71 0.96
N TYR A 2 20.29 0.57 0.96
CA TYR A 2 19.44 0.64 2.15
C TYR A 2 18.60 -0.64 2.22
N ILE A 3 18.62 -1.32 3.36
CA ILE A 3 17.84 -2.53 3.63
C ILE A 3 17.01 -2.25 4.89
N PRO A 4 15.67 -2.27 4.83
CA PRO A 4 14.82 -2.04 6.00
C PRO A 4 15.02 -3.12 7.07
N ALA A 5 14.56 -2.85 8.29
CA ALA A 5 14.44 -3.89 9.31
C ALA A 5 13.58 -5.05 8.80
N PHE A 6 13.89 -6.28 9.22
CA PHE A 6 13.26 -7.49 8.69
C PHE A 6 11.72 -7.49 8.86
N GLU A 7 11.23 -6.93 9.97
CA GLU A 7 9.79 -6.75 10.23
C GLU A 7 9.07 -5.87 9.20
N TYR A 8 9.79 -5.00 8.48
CA TYR A 8 9.26 -4.22 7.37
C TYR A 8 9.43 -4.89 6.01
N CYS A 9 10.19 -5.97 5.92
CA CYS A 9 10.40 -6.74 4.70
C CYS A 9 9.41 -7.89 4.55
N THR A 10 8.84 -8.41 5.64
CA THR A 10 7.72 -9.36 5.62
C THR A 10 6.40 -8.64 5.44
N ASP A 11 5.41 -9.27 4.79
CA ASP A 11 4.08 -8.68 4.58
C ASP A 11 3.47 -8.20 5.90
N ASN A 12 3.11 -6.93 5.95
CA ASN A 12 2.59 -6.28 7.15
C ASN A 12 1.57 -5.19 6.80
N ALA A 13 0.71 -4.83 7.78
CA ALA A 13 -0.29 -3.77 7.58
C ALA A 13 0.34 -2.36 7.56
N ALA A 14 1.53 -2.18 8.14
CA ALA A 14 2.18 -0.87 8.20
C ALA A 14 2.58 -0.37 6.80
N MET A 15 3.05 -1.25 5.92
CA MET A 15 3.39 -0.88 4.53
C MET A 15 2.16 -0.43 3.74
N ILE A 16 1.01 -1.08 3.96
CA ILE A 16 -0.27 -0.71 3.33
C ILE A 16 -0.73 0.66 3.84
N ALA A 17 -0.63 0.90 5.16
CA ALA A 17 -0.97 2.18 5.77
C ALA A 17 -0.09 3.33 5.22
N MET A 18 1.22 3.12 5.08
CA MET A 18 2.13 4.11 4.52
C MET A 18 1.82 4.43 3.06
N ALA A 19 1.57 3.42 2.23
CA ALA A 19 1.14 3.63 0.84
C ALA A 19 -0.19 4.41 0.77
N GLY A 20 -1.15 4.10 1.65
CA GLY A 20 -2.40 4.83 1.78
C GLY A 20 -2.21 6.29 2.22
N HIS A 21 -1.30 6.56 3.15
CA HIS A 21 -0.98 7.91 3.59
C HIS A 21 -0.43 8.80 2.46
N PHE A 22 0.49 8.26 1.64
CA PHE A 22 0.98 8.98 0.46
C PHE A 22 -0.13 9.24 -0.57
N LYS A 23 -1.04 8.27 -0.80
CA LYS A 23 -2.23 8.49 -1.65
C LYS A 23 -3.15 9.57 -1.08
N TYR A 24 -3.40 9.58 0.22
CA TYR A 24 -4.20 10.58 0.92
C TYR A 24 -3.63 12.00 0.73
N MET A 25 -2.32 12.19 0.92
CA MET A 25 -1.66 13.48 0.70
C MET A 25 -1.82 13.98 -0.74
N ASN A 26 -1.90 13.07 -1.70
CA ASN A 26 -2.15 13.35 -3.11
C ASN A 26 -3.65 13.42 -3.48
N GLN A 27 -4.56 13.41 -2.49
CA GLN A 27 -6.02 13.38 -2.68
C GLN A 27 -6.50 12.20 -3.56
N GLY A 28 -5.74 11.11 -3.60
CA GLY A 28 -6.01 9.92 -4.41
C GLY A 28 -6.95 8.93 -3.74
N PHE A 29 -8.24 9.27 -3.67
CA PHE A 29 -9.28 8.43 -3.08
C PHE A 29 -9.95 7.51 -4.10
N VAL A 30 -10.53 6.42 -3.60
CA VAL A 30 -11.35 5.48 -4.40
C VAL A 30 -12.80 5.49 -3.91
N GLY A 31 -13.73 5.05 -4.75
CA GLY A 31 -15.13 4.85 -4.40
C GLY A 31 -15.37 3.58 -3.57
N GLN A 32 -16.62 3.36 -3.17
CA GLN A 32 -17.05 2.17 -2.42
C GLN A 32 -17.36 0.97 -3.33
N ASP A 33 -17.23 1.13 -4.64
CA ASP A 33 -17.47 0.14 -5.68
C ASP A 33 -16.24 -0.71 -6.03
N VAL A 34 -15.09 -0.46 -5.38
CA VAL A 34 -13.85 -1.21 -5.61
C VAL A 34 -13.99 -2.68 -5.23
N ALA A 35 -13.48 -3.55 -6.10
CA ALA A 35 -13.44 -5.00 -5.87
C ALA A 35 -11.99 -5.50 -5.80
N PRO A 36 -11.72 -6.64 -5.14
CA PRO A 36 -10.40 -7.25 -5.12
C PRO A 36 -9.92 -7.65 -6.53
N LEU A 37 -8.66 -7.34 -6.84
CA LEU A 37 -8.00 -7.77 -8.08
C LEU A 37 -7.03 -8.91 -7.78
N SER A 38 -7.39 -10.14 -8.16
CA SER A 38 -6.54 -11.32 -7.93
C SER A 38 -5.25 -11.31 -8.76
N ARG A 39 -5.20 -10.51 -9.83
CA ARG A 39 -4.03 -10.30 -10.70
C ARG A 39 -3.93 -8.81 -11.01
N MET A 40 -3.44 -8.04 -10.04
CA MET A 40 -3.17 -6.62 -10.25
C MET A 40 -2.04 -6.49 -11.29
N GLU A 41 -2.27 -5.71 -12.35
CA GLU A 41 -1.24 -5.37 -13.33
C GLU A 41 -0.14 -4.51 -12.68
N PHE A 42 1.11 -4.70 -13.12
CA PHE A 42 2.29 -4.02 -12.58
C PHE A 42 2.59 -2.70 -13.27
#